data_AF-A0A424Z2Z8-F1
#
_entry.id   AF-A0A424Z2Z8-F1
#
_cell.length_a   1.000
_cell.length_b   1.000
_cell.length_c   1.000
_cell.angle_alpha   90.00
_cell.angle_beta   90.00
_cell.angle_gamma   90.00
#
_symmetry.space_group_name_H-M   'P 1'
#
loop_
_entity.id
_entity.type
_entity.pdbx_description
1 polymer ?
#
loop_
_entity_poly.entity_id
_entity_poly.type
_entity_poly.pdbx_seq_one_letter_code
_entity_poly.pdbx_strand_id
1 'polypeptide(L)'
;MDKLKNFLSCKNIEDTQIYKELKCTKNEALILRELCKNYVVSVSSINTFTLLSNIFGNDKYTYLDALKDLKKLIERGFVNQNSSFFKNMETGKTQTLILTLLQSELSLSEYFLEFLEEKPHLDFEKCEAYSDYLEYLKDEFIRIRLYERLSFVQKSAYNIEIKNQIKLYEKHIKQRLKKSKFYNILADIFKEYNLDFKEQIIFLALLKEEYVLNSENSISREMNFLLSLVSENDLEKHNNKKLLQENTSLLHLIEYDEYLNAFGDISKSFFIRDEILQRIVNFEFKQSKKIKIENVLKEQDIFELIEPSADINDVIMPKNTKELLENILKQQDKKVLERLHSWGIKSSKNIEAKIIFYGPAGTGKTMSALAMAKSMKKTILSFDCSKILSKWVGESEQNVRKIFDTYKNIVQTCKQSPILLLNEADQFLSARVESSGGSDKMHNQMQNIFLEQIERFSGVIIATTNFLESLDSAFSRRFDYKIEFKKPDLKDRLKMWDKFLPKKASFEKAFDINILAQYELSGAQILMVIKNTALKIAVSKDGIFRMRDFLESIQKELNSSFDKSKIVGF
;
A
#
# COMPACT_ATOMS: atom_id res chain seq x y z
N MET A 1 10.88 29.92 1.66
CA MET A 1 11.88 29.65 0.58
C MET A 1 12.84 30.81 0.29
N ASP A 2 12.39 32.06 0.20
CA ASP A 2 13.30 33.19 -0.09
C ASP A 2 14.32 33.45 1.03
N LYS A 3 13.97 33.14 2.29
CA LYS A 3 14.91 33.10 3.42
C LYS A 3 16.08 32.13 3.21
N LEU A 4 15.80 30.92 2.71
CA LEU A 4 16.83 29.92 2.43
C LEU A 4 17.74 30.38 1.27
N LYS A 5 17.17 30.94 0.20
CA LYS A 5 17.96 31.52 -0.90
C LYS A 5 18.87 32.65 -0.41
N ASN A 6 18.36 33.51 0.48
CA ASN A 6 19.16 34.58 1.09
C ASN A 6 20.31 34.00 1.94
N PHE A 7 20.02 33.00 2.78
CA PHE A 7 21.02 32.33 3.61
C PHE A 7 22.11 31.63 2.80
N LEU A 8 21.77 31.04 1.65
CA LEU A 8 22.71 30.37 0.76
C LEU A 8 23.56 31.33 -0.08
N SER A 9 23.01 32.48 -0.47
CA SER A 9 23.65 33.41 -1.43
C SER A 9 24.35 34.63 -0.81
N CYS A 10 23.99 35.03 0.42
CA CYS A 10 24.56 36.24 1.03
C CYS A 10 26.06 36.11 1.31
N LYS A 11 26.84 37.18 1.08
CA LYS A 11 28.30 37.20 1.36
C LYS A 11 28.58 37.18 2.87
N ASN A 12 27.82 37.94 3.65
CA ASN A 12 27.91 37.97 5.11
C ASN A 12 26.77 37.17 5.71
N ILE A 13 27.11 36.08 6.40
CA ILE A 13 26.11 35.20 7.02
C ILE A 13 25.35 35.88 8.16
N GLU A 14 25.99 36.84 8.84
CA GLU A 14 25.44 37.55 10.00
C GLU A 14 24.26 38.48 9.63
N ASP A 15 24.21 38.92 8.37
CA ASP A 15 23.14 39.79 7.87
C ASP A 15 21.87 39.03 7.51
N THR A 16 21.95 37.69 7.44
CA THR A 16 20.84 36.83 7.04
C THR A 16 19.78 36.76 8.15
N GLN A 17 18.51 36.67 7.74
CA GLN A 17 17.39 36.55 8.68
C GLN A 17 17.45 35.25 9.50
N ILE A 18 17.87 34.16 8.86
CA ILE A 18 18.06 32.84 9.49
C ILE A 18 19.11 32.89 10.60
N TYR A 19 20.22 33.61 10.42
CA TYR A 19 21.23 33.79 11.47
C TYR A 19 20.67 34.49 12.71
N LYS A 20 19.87 35.55 12.50
CA LYS A 20 19.23 36.32 13.58
C LYS A 20 18.20 35.50 14.34
N GLU A 21 17.46 34.64 13.64
CA GLU A 21 16.45 33.75 14.22
C GLU A 21 17.09 32.58 15.01
N LEU A 22 18.20 32.00 14.53
CA LEU A 22 18.86 30.83 15.14
C LEU A 22 19.65 31.14 16.43
N LYS A 23 20.03 32.41 16.68
CA LYS A 23 20.87 32.81 17.83
C LYS A 23 22.11 31.89 17.98
N CYS A 24 22.77 31.61 16.87
CA CYS A 24 23.93 30.71 16.77
C CYS A 24 25.23 31.50 16.63
N THR A 25 26.37 30.83 16.84
CA THR A 25 27.68 31.46 16.55
C THR A 25 27.91 31.54 15.04
N LYS A 26 28.85 32.39 14.60
CA LYS A 26 29.24 32.49 13.18
C LYS A 26 29.67 31.13 12.61
N ASN A 27 30.44 30.35 13.37
CA ASN A 27 30.90 29.03 12.98
C ASN A 27 29.74 28.04 12.83
N GLU A 28 28.82 28.02 13.80
CA GLU A 28 27.60 27.20 13.76
C GLU A 28 26.77 27.52 12.50
N ALA A 29 26.61 28.80 12.19
CA ALA A 29 25.88 29.25 11.00
C ALA A 29 26.55 28.81 9.69
N LEU A 30 27.89 28.88 9.62
CA LEU A 30 28.64 28.45 8.45
C LEU A 30 28.50 26.94 8.22
N ILE A 31 28.55 26.14 9.29
CA ILE A 31 28.32 24.68 9.23
C ILE A 31 26.91 24.37 8.69
N LEU A 32 25.88 25.02 9.23
CA LEU A 32 24.50 24.83 8.76
C LEU A 32 24.32 25.27 7.30
N ARG A 33 24.93 26.38 6.88
CA ARG A 33 24.89 26.86 5.50
C ARG A 33 25.49 25.85 4.53
N GLU A 34 26.63 25.27 4.89
CA GLU A 34 27.29 24.29 4.03
C GLU A 34 26.50 22.97 3.96
N LEU A 35 25.90 22.54 5.06
CA LEU A 35 24.96 21.41 5.04
C LEU A 35 23.74 21.70 4.17
N CYS A 36 23.16 22.90 4.22
CA CYS A 36 22.07 23.30 3.32
C CYS A 36 22.48 23.30 1.85
N LYS A 37 23.69 23.78 1.51
CA LYS A 37 24.17 23.74 0.12
C LYS A 37 24.23 22.30 -0.40
N ASN A 38 24.80 21.39 0.38
CA ASN A 38 24.88 19.98 0.03
C ASN A 38 23.48 19.36 -0.13
N TYR A 39 22.56 19.67 0.79
CA TYR A 39 21.18 19.20 0.74
C TYR A 39 20.44 19.66 -0.53
N VAL A 40 20.59 20.93 -0.93
CA VAL A 40 19.98 21.47 -2.16
C VAL A 40 20.53 20.81 -3.43
N VAL A 41 21.75 20.31 -3.40
CA VAL A 41 22.39 19.56 -4.51
C VAL A 41 22.08 18.05 -4.41
N SER A 42 21.08 17.65 -3.60
CA SER A 42 20.65 16.26 -3.38
C SER A 42 21.69 15.36 -2.69
N VAL A 43 22.60 15.93 -1.90
CA VAL A 43 23.50 15.17 -1.02
C VAL A 43 22.89 15.12 0.38
N SER A 44 22.43 13.93 0.79
CA SER A 44 21.67 13.73 2.04
C SER A 44 22.56 13.67 3.29
N SER A 45 23.82 13.30 3.16
CA SER A 45 24.78 13.25 4.26
C SER A 45 26.21 13.54 3.80
N ILE A 46 27.03 14.06 4.70
CA ILE A 46 28.43 14.41 4.44
C ILE A 46 29.32 14.01 5.61
N ASN A 47 30.52 13.53 5.32
CA ASN A 47 31.52 13.25 6.35
C ASN A 47 31.95 14.54 7.07
N THR A 48 32.03 14.49 8.41
CA THR A 48 32.40 15.65 9.23
C THR A 48 33.76 16.25 8.86
N PHE A 49 34.78 15.44 8.59
CA PHE A 49 36.09 15.95 8.18
C PHE A 49 35.96 16.76 6.90
N THR A 50 35.31 16.21 5.88
CA THR A 50 35.08 16.89 4.58
C THR A 50 34.29 18.18 4.74
N LEU A 51 33.25 18.18 5.59
CA LEU A 51 32.44 19.36 5.86
C LEU A 51 33.28 20.48 6.50
N LEU A 52 34.00 20.17 7.58
CA LEU A 52 34.76 21.17 8.31
C LEU A 52 36.01 21.64 7.56
N SER A 53 36.67 20.75 6.81
CA SER A 53 37.81 21.11 5.94
C SER A 53 37.42 22.11 4.87
N ASN A 54 36.23 21.97 4.28
CA ASN A 54 35.76 22.86 3.22
C ASN A 54 35.43 24.26 3.75
N ILE A 55 35.02 24.37 5.02
CA ILE A 55 34.62 25.65 5.63
C ILE A 55 35.83 26.38 6.23
N PHE A 56 36.66 25.67 7.00
CA PHE A 56 37.70 26.26 7.84
C PHE A 56 39.13 26.01 7.34
N GLY A 57 39.29 25.25 6.25
CA GLY A 57 40.58 24.89 5.67
C GLY A 57 41.28 23.74 6.41
N ASN A 58 42.35 23.22 5.79
CA ASN A 58 43.16 22.13 6.34
C ASN A 58 44.45 22.62 7.01
N ASP A 59 44.76 23.90 6.90
CA ASP A 59 46.01 24.45 7.42
C ASP A 59 46.00 24.44 8.95
N LYS A 60 47.05 23.84 9.54
CA LYS A 60 47.25 23.78 11.00
C LYS A 60 46.09 23.17 11.81
N TYR A 61 45.28 22.30 11.20
CA TYR A 61 44.18 21.59 11.88
C TYR A 61 43.09 22.50 12.49
N THR A 62 42.87 23.69 11.94
CA THR A 62 41.86 24.68 12.40
C THR A 62 40.43 24.12 12.47
N TYR A 63 40.11 23.15 11.61
CA TYR A 63 38.81 22.46 11.62
C TYR A 63 38.52 21.71 12.94
N LEU A 64 39.54 21.35 13.73
CA LEU A 64 39.36 20.69 15.02
C LEU A 64 38.68 21.61 16.06
N ASP A 65 38.92 22.92 15.98
CA ASP A 65 38.29 23.89 16.88
C ASP A 65 36.78 23.99 16.65
N ALA A 66 36.35 23.82 15.39
CA ALA A 66 34.94 23.84 14.99
C ALA A 66 34.15 22.58 15.42
N LEU A 67 34.82 21.52 15.88
CA LEU A 67 34.13 20.33 16.41
C LEU A 67 33.30 20.65 17.67
N LYS A 68 33.69 21.66 18.44
CA LYS A 68 32.90 22.14 19.60
C LYS A 68 31.59 22.79 19.15
N ASP A 69 31.64 23.56 18.07
CA ASP A 69 30.46 24.21 17.49
C ASP A 69 29.54 23.19 16.82
N LEU A 70 30.10 22.19 16.12
CA LEU A 70 29.33 21.07 15.58
C LEU A 70 28.63 20.28 16.69
N LYS A 71 29.32 19.99 17.80
CA LYS A 71 28.72 19.31 18.95
C LYS A 71 27.52 20.08 19.50
N LYS A 72 27.62 21.42 19.60
CA LYS A 72 26.48 22.26 20.01
C LYS A 72 25.33 22.21 19.02
N LEU A 73 25.59 22.16 17.71
CA LEU A 73 24.54 22.01 16.69
C LEU A 73 23.80 20.68 16.79
N ILE A 74 24.52 19.60 17.08
CA ILE A 74 23.95 18.28 17.35
C ILE A 74 23.13 18.32 18.65
N GLU A 75 23.66 18.91 19.72
CA GLU A 75 22.94 19.08 21.01
C GLU A 75 21.71 19.99 20.90
N ARG A 76 21.70 20.93 19.94
CA ARG A 76 20.54 21.76 19.58
C ARG A 76 19.53 21.04 18.68
N GLY A 77 19.86 19.85 18.17
CA GLY A 77 19.00 19.06 17.30
C GLY A 77 18.86 19.60 15.88
N PHE A 78 19.75 20.49 15.42
CA PHE A 78 19.71 20.98 14.04
C PHE A 78 20.37 20.01 13.06
N VAL A 79 21.34 19.23 13.54
CA VAL A 79 22.15 18.30 12.74
C VAL A 79 22.07 16.91 13.35
N ASN A 80 21.78 15.91 12.51
CA ASN A 80 21.78 14.50 12.88
C ASN A 80 23.16 13.89 12.61
N GLN A 81 23.62 13.06 13.54
CA GLN A 81 24.85 12.29 13.40
C GLN A 81 24.50 10.86 12.97
N ASN A 82 24.77 10.52 11.71
CA ASN A 82 24.67 9.16 11.20
C ASN A 82 25.99 8.45 11.56
N SER A 83 25.99 7.72 12.67
CA SER A 83 27.13 6.89 13.03
C SER A 83 27.00 5.52 12.36
N SER A 84 27.71 5.33 11.26
CA SER A 84 27.90 4.01 10.67
C SER A 84 28.78 3.16 11.62
N PHE A 85 28.23 2.01 12.02
CA PHE A 85 28.88 0.82 12.62
C PHE A 85 29.07 0.65 14.15
N PHE A 86 29.19 1.66 15.03
CA PHE A 86 29.56 1.35 16.44
C PHE A 86 28.91 2.16 17.58
N LYS A 87 27.71 2.73 17.41
CA LYS A 87 27.12 3.58 18.48
C LYS A 87 25.67 3.31 18.89
N ASN A 88 25.27 2.03 18.90
CA ASN A 88 24.07 1.60 19.62
C ASN A 88 24.40 0.87 20.94
N MET A 89 25.59 1.11 21.52
CA MET A 89 25.96 0.64 22.86
C MET A 89 26.68 1.78 23.60
N GLU A 90 25.98 2.44 24.50
CA GLU A 90 26.39 2.58 25.90
C GLU A 90 25.29 3.32 26.68
N THR A 91 24.57 2.51 27.46
CA THR A 91 24.09 2.87 28.80
C THR A 91 24.96 3.94 29.47
N GLY A 92 24.34 5.02 29.94
CA GLY A 92 24.84 5.83 31.06
C GLY A 92 26.28 6.35 30.93
N LYS A 93 26.40 7.62 30.52
CA LYS A 93 27.65 8.39 30.41
C LYS A 93 28.62 7.90 29.34
N THR A 94 28.58 8.57 28.18
CA THR A 94 29.83 9.03 27.57
C THR A 94 29.61 10.42 27.00
N GLN A 95 30.44 11.38 27.44
CA GLN A 95 30.71 12.55 26.62
C GLN A 95 31.04 12.00 25.23
N THR A 96 30.27 12.34 24.20
CA THR A 96 30.69 12.13 22.81
C THR A 96 32.11 12.65 22.72
N LEU A 97 33.08 11.74 22.65
CA LEU A 97 34.48 12.08 22.47
C LEU A 97 34.51 12.95 21.22
N ILE A 98 34.84 14.23 21.37
CA ILE A 98 34.65 15.25 20.33
C ILE A 98 35.39 14.83 19.04
N LEU A 99 36.50 14.10 19.19
CA LEU A 99 37.28 13.52 18.09
C LEU A 99 36.54 12.43 17.31
N THR A 100 35.62 11.68 17.91
CA THR A 100 34.81 10.68 17.19
C THR A 100 33.85 11.30 16.19
N LEU A 101 33.53 12.60 16.34
CA LEU A 101 32.72 13.32 15.38
C LEU A 101 33.41 13.44 14.03
N LEU A 102 34.75 13.45 13.96
CA LEU A 102 35.46 13.55 12.68
C LEU A 102 35.14 12.41 11.70
N GLN A 103 34.82 11.23 12.24
CA GLN A 103 34.55 10.03 11.45
C GLN A 103 33.06 9.80 11.18
N SER A 104 32.17 10.66 11.69
CA SER A 104 30.74 10.49 11.46
C SER A 104 30.25 11.14 10.17
N GLU A 105 29.13 10.65 9.67
CA GLU A 105 28.35 11.33 8.65
C GLU A 105 27.32 12.23 9.32
N LEU A 106 27.10 13.39 8.73
CA LEU A 106 26.19 14.43 9.22
C LEU A 106 25.09 14.65 8.20
N SER A 107 23.86 14.80 8.68
CA SER A 107 22.71 15.18 7.87
C SER A 107 21.93 16.31 8.54
N LEU A 108 21.17 17.07 7.76
CA LEU A 108 20.23 18.03 8.33
C LEU A 108 19.08 17.28 9.01
N SER A 109 18.72 17.72 10.21
CA SER A 109 17.52 17.20 10.87
C SER A 109 16.25 17.63 10.12
N GLU A 110 15.22 16.79 10.15
CA GLU A 110 13.89 17.15 9.65
C GLU A 110 13.36 18.43 10.33
N TYR A 111 13.68 18.62 11.62
CA TYR A 111 13.33 19.83 12.37
C TYR A 111 13.92 21.10 11.76
N PHE A 112 15.20 21.07 11.39
CA PHE A 112 15.83 22.22 10.78
C PHE A 112 15.26 22.48 9.37
N LEU A 113 14.91 21.44 8.62
CA LEU A 113 14.23 21.59 7.33
C LEU A 113 12.84 22.22 7.46
N GLU A 114 12.04 21.79 8.45
CA GLU A 114 10.75 22.41 8.77
C GLU A 114 10.91 23.89 9.14
N PHE A 115 11.95 24.24 9.92
CA PHE A 115 12.29 25.62 10.25
C PHE A 115 12.61 26.47 9.01
N LEU A 116 13.34 25.92 8.03
CA LEU A 116 13.67 26.61 6.78
C LEU A 116 12.45 26.84 5.86
N GLU A 117 11.45 25.96 5.93
CA GLU A 117 10.24 26.01 5.11
C GLU A 117 9.15 26.93 5.69
N GLU A 118 9.36 27.54 6.87
CA GLU A 118 8.35 28.32 7.59
C GLU A 118 7.04 27.54 7.84
N LYS A 119 7.13 26.20 7.91
CA LYS A 119 6.00 25.37 8.31
C LYS A 119 5.67 25.65 9.78
N PRO A 120 4.38 25.73 10.14
CA PRO A 120 3.91 26.64 11.16
C PRO A 120 4.57 26.37 12.51
N HIS A 121 5.13 27.43 13.07
CA HIS A 121 5.08 27.62 14.52
C HIS A 121 3.64 27.38 14.96
N LEU A 122 3.46 26.57 16.01
CA LEU A 122 2.20 26.21 16.67
C LEU A 122 1.11 27.26 16.41
N ASP A 123 0.17 26.93 15.53
CA ASP A 123 -0.87 27.85 15.09
C ASP A 123 -1.95 27.94 16.18
N PHE A 124 -1.70 28.80 17.18
CA PHE A 124 -2.63 29.04 18.29
C PHE A 124 -3.84 29.89 17.87
N GLU A 125 -3.92 30.35 16.61
CA GLU A 125 -4.97 31.25 16.14
C GLU A 125 -6.38 30.64 16.23
N LYS A 126 -6.49 29.31 16.14
CA LYS A 126 -7.75 28.59 16.26
C LYS A 126 -8.10 28.33 17.73
N CYS A 127 -8.88 29.22 18.34
CA CYS A 127 -9.49 29.03 19.66
C CYS A 127 -10.93 28.46 19.59
N GLU A 128 -11.31 27.92 18.44
CA GLU A 128 -12.63 27.35 18.14
C GLU A 128 -12.74 25.88 18.62
N ALA A 129 -13.97 25.38 18.70
CA ALA A 129 -14.23 23.97 18.94
C ALA A 129 -13.63 23.10 17.82
N TYR A 130 -13.19 21.88 18.16
CA TYR A 130 -12.86 20.86 17.16
C TYR A 130 -14.12 20.50 16.36
N SER A 131 -13.97 20.47 15.04
CA SER A 131 -15.03 20.09 14.11
C SER A 131 -15.31 18.58 14.14
N ASP A 132 -14.25 17.77 14.22
CA ASP A 132 -14.30 16.30 14.24
C ASP A 132 -13.17 15.70 15.11
N TYR A 133 -13.16 14.37 15.23
CA TYR A 133 -12.16 13.66 16.05
C TYR A 133 -10.77 13.65 15.39
N LEU A 134 -10.71 13.69 14.06
CA LEU A 134 -9.44 13.77 13.32
C LEU A 134 -8.71 15.09 13.55
N GLU A 135 -9.42 16.21 13.65
CA GLU A 135 -8.85 17.50 14.00
C GLU A 135 -8.26 17.49 15.41
N TYR A 136 -8.91 16.82 16.35
CA TYR A 136 -8.35 16.59 17.69
C TYR A 136 -7.08 15.71 17.65
N LEU A 137 -7.10 14.61 16.88
CA LEU A 137 -5.93 13.75 16.71
C LEU A 137 -4.72 14.49 16.11
N LYS A 138 -4.96 15.41 15.16
CA LYS A 138 -3.89 16.24 14.58
C LYS A 138 -3.18 17.06 15.65
N ASP A 139 -3.93 17.71 16.55
CA ASP A 139 -3.33 18.48 17.65
C ASP A 139 -2.59 17.53 18.64
N GLU A 140 -3.13 16.36 18.98
CA GLU A 140 -2.40 15.40 19.83
C GLU A 140 -1.10 14.89 19.15
N PHE A 141 -1.09 14.67 17.83
CA PHE A 141 0.13 14.28 17.11
C PHE A 141 1.17 15.40 17.05
N ILE A 142 0.74 16.66 16.94
CA ILE A 142 1.65 17.82 17.07
C ILE A 142 2.25 17.85 18.48
N ARG A 143 1.44 17.60 19.52
CA ARG A 143 1.92 17.50 20.90
C ARG A 143 2.98 16.40 21.05
N ILE A 144 2.75 15.21 20.48
CA ILE A 144 3.75 14.13 20.49
C ILE A 144 5.04 14.53 19.78
N ARG A 145 4.96 15.22 18.63
CA ARG A 145 6.17 15.75 17.97
C ARG A 145 6.97 16.69 18.87
N LEU A 146 6.32 17.49 19.72
CA LEU A 146 7.03 18.32 20.70
C LEU A 146 7.75 17.47 21.78
N TYR A 147 7.15 16.36 22.21
CA TYR A 147 7.80 15.41 23.13
C TYR A 147 8.98 14.70 22.47
N GLU A 148 8.85 14.30 21.21
CA GLU A 148 9.97 13.74 20.43
C GLU A 148 11.11 14.75 20.34
N ARG A 149 10.81 16.01 19.99
CA ARG A 149 11.81 17.10 19.98
C ARG A 149 12.47 17.28 21.35
N LEU A 150 11.71 17.23 22.44
CA LEU A 150 12.24 17.33 23.80
C LEU A 150 13.19 16.16 24.12
N SER A 151 12.90 14.95 23.65
CA SER A 151 13.73 13.76 23.88
C SER A 151 15.11 13.86 23.21
N PHE A 152 15.24 14.57 22.08
CA PHE A 152 16.53 14.80 21.42
C PHE A 152 17.37 15.88 22.11
N VAL A 153 16.74 16.85 22.78
CA VAL A 153 17.38 18.11 23.23
C VAL A 153 17.61 18.15 24.75
N GLN A 154 17.66 16.99 25.42
CA GLN A 154 17.61 16.82 26.89
C GLN A 154 18.60 17.68 27.72
N LYS A 155 19.64 18.31 27.15
CA LYS A 155 20.67 19.06 27.89
C LYS A 155 20.95 20.49 27.39
N SER A 156 19.98 21.23 26.87
CA SER A 156 20.18 22.63 26.42
C SER A 156 19.18 23.65 27.00
N ALA A 157 19.51 24.95 26.96
CA ALA A 157 18.59 26.04 27.33
C ALA A 157 17.29 26.03 26.50
N TYR A 158 17.33 25.42 25.31
CA TYR A 158 16.20 25.20 24.41
C TYR A 158 15.15 24.22 24.99
N ASN A 159 15.55 23.36 25.93
CA ASN A 159 14.64 22.46 26.64
C ASN A 159 13.55 23.24 27.42
N ILE A 160 13.89 24.39 28.00
CA ILE A 160 12.92 25.24 28.72
C ILE A 160 11.88 25.82 27.77
N GLU A 161 12.30 26.24 26.58
CA GLU A 161 11.40 26.79 25.56
C GLU A 161 10.43 25.73 25.03
N ILE A 162 10.92 24.53 24.69
CA ILE A 162 10.07 23.41 24.25
C ILE A 162 9.12 22.98 25.38
N LYS A 163 9.59 22.87 26.64
CA LYS A 163 8.72 22.58 27.79
C LYS A 163 7.61 23.63 27.96
N ASN A 164 7.91 24.91 27.74
CA ASN A 164 6.91 25.97 27.78
C ASN A 164 5.91 25.86 26.62
N GLN A 165 6.37 25.53 25.41
CA GLN A 165 5.52 25.29 24.25
C GLN A 165 4.57 24.11 24.49
N ILE A 166 5.08 22.98 25.02
CA ILE A 166 4.25 21.81 25.39
C ILE A 166 3.16 22.23 26.38
N LYS A 167 3.51 22.96 27.44
CA LYS A 167 2.53 23.43 28.44
C LYS A 167 1.46 24.35 27.84
N LEU A 168 1.85 25.27 26.96
CA LEU A 168 0.91 26.15 26.25
C LEU A 168 -0.03 25.35 25.35
N TYR A 169 0.51 24.37 24.64
CA TYR A 169 -0.24 23.55 23.70
C TYR A 169 -1.21 22.57 24.40
N GLU A 170 -0.80 21.99 25.52
CA GLU A 170 -1.70 21.21 26.38
C GLU A 170 -2.87 22.05 26.91
N LYS A 171 -2.62 23.31 27.27
CA LYS A 171 -3.66 24.23 27.70
C LYS A 171 -4.62 24.55 26.54
N HIS A 172 -4.09 24.74 25.34
CA HIS A 172 -4.86 24.99 24.13
C HIS A 172 -5.78 23.80 23.78
N ILE A 173 -5.24 22.58 23.71
CA ILE A 173 -6.03 21.35 23.48
C ILE A 173 -7.14 21.20 24.51
N LYS A 174 -6.81 21.38 25.81
CA LYS A 174 -7.82 21.32 26.90
C LYS A 174 -8.91 22.38 26.74
N GLN A 175 -8.58 23.59 26.28
CA GLN A 175 -9.56 24.65 26.05
C GLN A 175 -10.46 24.37 24.86
N ARG A 176 -9.91 23.84 23.76
CA ARG A 176 -10.68 23.45 22.57
C ARG A 176 -11.60 22.26 22.88
N LEU A 177 -11.09 21.22 23.53
CA LEU A 177 -11.86 20.05 23.97
C LEU A 177 -13.09 20.42 24.80
N LYS A 178 -12.99 21.42 25.70
CA LYS A 178 -14.13 21.89 26.50
C LYS A 178 -15.27 22.50 25.67
N LYS A 179 -14.94 23.08 24.50
CA LYS A 179 -15.93 23.70 23.60
C LYS A 179 -16.47 22.70 22.57
N SER A 180 -15.77 21.60 22.35
CA SER A 180 -16.10 20.59 21.35
C SER A 180 -17.25 19.69 21.74
N LYS A 181 -18.01 19.24 20.74
CA LYS A 181 -19.14 18.31 20.88
C LYS A 181 -18.97 17.08 19.99
N PHE A 182 -17.77 16.49 19.98
CA PHE A 182 -17.53 15.18 19.39
C PHE A 182 -17.32 14.16 20.53
N TYR A 183 -17.69 12.92 20.28
CA TYR A 183 -17.40 11.83 21.22
C TYR A 183 -15.92 11.45 21.07
N ASN A 184 -15.18 11.39 22.16
CA ASN A 184 -13.73 11.20 22.14
C ASN A 184 -13.39 9.76 22.56
N ILE A 185 -13.15 8.89 21.59
CA ILE A 185 -12.85 7.48 21.86
C ILE A 185 -11.55 7.27 22.64
N LEU A 186 -10.55 8.15 22.46
CA LEU A 186 -9.32 8.08 23.25
C LEU A 186 -9.59 8.38 24.71
N ALA A 187 -10.43 9.38 25.01
CA ALA A 187 -10.82 9.67 26.38
C ALA A 187 -11.53 8.48 27.04
N ASP A 188 -12.32 7.72 26.28
CA ASP A 188 -12.97 6.50 26.77
C ASP A 188 -11.99 5.36 26.98
N ILE A 189 -11.07 5.11 26.04
CA ILE A 189 -10.01 4.10 26.18
C ILE A 189 -9.13 4.43 27.39
N PHE A 190 -8.72 5.69 27.54
CA PHE A 190 -7.88 6.12 28.66
C PHE A 190 -8.57 5.95 30.00
N LYS A 191 -9.90 6.13 30.07
CA LYS A 191 -10.69 5.87 31.27
C LYS A 191 -10.93 4.39 31.52
N GLU A 192 -11.28 3.62 30.50
CA GLU A 192 -11.56 2.19 30.60
C GLU A 192 -10.36 1.41 31.11
N TYR A 193 -9.17 1.77 30.65
CA TYR A 193 -7.92 1.15 31.06
C TYR A 193 -7.20 1.93 32.17
N ASN A 194 -7.76 3.05 32.68
CA ASN A 194 -7.11 3.90 33.69
C ASN A 194 -5.66 4.27 33.36
N LEU A 195 -5.38 4.66 32.12
CA LEU A 195 -4.01 5.00 31.70
C LEU A 195 -3.52 6.27 32.40
N ASP A 196 -2.30 6.21 32.93
CA ASP A 196 -1.61 7.37 33.46
C ASP A 196 -1.17 8.34 32.34
N PHE A 197 -0.69 9.53 32.73
CA PHE A 197 -0.29 10.54 31.76
C PHE A 197 0.88 10.10 30.86
N LYS A 198 1.85 9.35 31.38
CA LYS A 198 3.01 8.86 30.62
C LYS A 198 2.59 7.73 29.68
N GLU A 199 1.73 6.83 30.12
CA GLU A 199 1.13 5.77 29.32
C GLU A 199 0.32 6.35 28.15
N GLN A 200 -0.45 7.42 28.38
CA GLN A 200 -1.16 8.13 27.31
C GLN A 200 -0.21 8.70 26.25
N ILE A 201 0.92 9.29 26.66
CA ILE A 201 1.93 9.81 25.72
C ILE A 201 2.55 8.67 24.89
N ILE A 202 2.91 7.56 25.53
CA ILE A 202 3.45 6.38 24.82
C ILE A 202 2.40 5.83 23.83
N PHE A 203 1.15 5.68 24.27
CA PHE A 203 0.06 5.20 23.42
C PHE A 203 -0.18 6.11 22.21
N LEU A 204 -0.22 7.43 22.42
CA LEU A 204 -0.38 8.41 21.34
C LEU A 204 0.82 8.45 20.39
N ALA A 205 2.03 8.21 20.89
CA ALA A 205 3.22 8.09 20.04
C ALA A 205 3.15 6.86 19.13
N LEU A 206 2.76 5.71 19.67
CA LEU A 206 2.51 4.52 18.87
C LEU A 206 1.36 4.74 17.86
N LEU A 207 0.28 5.41 18.27
CA LEU A 207 -0.84 5.71 17.40
C LEU A 207 -0.41 6.63 16.24
N LYS A 208 0.41 7.64 16.51
CA LYS A 208 0.97 8.52 15.47
C LYS A 208 1.77 7.71 14.44
N GLU A 209 2.61 6.78 14.89
CA GLU A 209 3.42 5.92 14.02
C GLU A 209 2.58 4.95 13.16
N GLU A 210 1.35 4.62 13.58
CA GLU A 210 0.41 3.85 12.75
C GLU A 210 -0.26 4.70 11.65
N TYR A 211 -0.37 6.02 11.86
CA TYR A 211 -0.95 6.95 10.87
C TYR A 211 0.09 7.48 9.87
N VAL A 212 1.38 7.47 10.22
CA VAL A 212 2.47 7.89 9.34
C VAL A 212 2.94 6.68 8.54
N LEU A 213 2.46 6.54 7.30
CA LEU A 213 2.71 5.45 6.35
C LEU A 213 4.17 5.38 5.82
N ASN A 214 5.17 5.67 6.65
CA ASN A 214 6.57 5.50 6.27
C ASN A 214 7.03 4.10 6.67
N SER A 215 7.01 3.21 5.67
CA SER A 215 7.75 1.96 5.65
C SER A 215 9.24 2.26 5.75
N GLU A 216 9.92 1.51 6.64
CA GLU A 216 11.37 1.42 6.84
C GLU A 216 11.91 2.17 8.09
N ASN A 217 12.28 1.36 9.09
CA ASN A 217 13.05 1.66 10.30
C ASN A 217 12.29 2.30 11.49
N SER A 218 11.63 1.47 12.28
CA SER A 218 10.81 1.87 13.42
C SER A 218 11.61 2.06 14.73
N ILE A 219 12.66 2.90 14.70
CA ILE A 219 13.31 3.38 15.95
C ILE A 219 12.25 4.02 16.87
N SER A 220 11.25 4.68 16.27
CA SER A 220 10.13 5.30 16.98
C SER A 220 9.25 4.31 17.78
N ARG A 221 9.30 3.01 17.46
CA ARG A 221 8.55 1.94 18.14
C ARG A 221 9.40 1.18 19.17
N GLU A 222 10.71 1.44 19.20
CA GLU A 222 11.62 0.79 20.14
C GLU A 222 11.36 1.24 21.58
N MET A 223 11.46 0.30 22.51
CA MET A 223 11.33 0.54 23.95
C MET A 223 12.14 1.75 24.42
N ASN A 224 13.39 1.87 23.96
CA ASN A 224 14.30 2.92 24.39
C ASN A 224 13.86 4.31 23.94
N PHE A 225 13.25 4.42 22.76
CA PHE A 225 12.75 5.69 22.24
C PHE A 225 11.46 6.10 22.97
N LEU A 226 10.49 5.18 23.09
CA LEU A 226 9.23 5.44 23.78
C LEU A 226 9.47 5.91 25.22
N LEU A 227 10.42 5.28 25.92
CA LEU A 227 10.79 5.68 27.27
C LEU A 227 11.48 7.06 27.31
N SER A 228 12.21 7.46 26.27
CA SER A 228 12.81 8.81 26.22
C SER A 228 11.80 9.93 26.01
N LEU A 229 10.60 9.63 25.50
CA LEU A 229 9.52 10.62 25.38
C LEU A 229 8.97 11.05 26.75
N VAL A 230 8.99 10.14 27.72
CA VAL A 230 8.38 10.31 29.05
C VAL A 230 9.38 10.44 30.19
N SER A 231 10.68 10.51 29.87
CA SER A 231 11.77 10.55 30.86
C SER A 231 12.71 11.72 30.59
N GLU A 232 13.05 12.48 31.62
CA GLU A 232 13.98 13.61 31.50
C GLU A 232 15.45 13.16 31.61
N ASN A 233 15.72 12.02 32.24
CA ASN A 233 17.06 11.48 32.45
C ASN A 233 17.08 9.95 32.50
N ASP A 234 18.28 9.36 32.50
CA ASP A 234 18.48 7.91 32.48
C ASP A 234 17.92 7.19 33.71
N LEU A 235 17.90 7.84 34.88
CA LEU A 235 17.35 7.28 36.12
C LEU A 235 15.82 7.15 36.02
N GLU A 236 15.16 8.20 35.51
CA GLU A 236 13.73 8.17 35.21
C GLU A 236 13.42 7.16 34.11
N LYS A 237 14.27 7.06 33.07
CA LYS A 237 14.13 6.07 32.00
C LYS A 237 14.13 4.65 32.57
N HIS A 238 15.04 4.37 33.50
CA HIS A 238 15.11 3.09 34.19
C HIS A 238 13.85 2.82 35.03
N ASN A 239 13.37 3.81 35.79
CA ASN A 239 12.15 3.67 36.58
C ASN A 239 10.90 3.49 35.71
N ASN A 240 10.81 4.21 34.59
CA ASN A 240 9.70 4.15 33.64
C ASN A 240 9.71 2.86 32.80
N LYS A 241 10.77 2.04 32.79
CA LYS A 241 10.77 0.73 32.12
C LYS A 241 9.59 -0.15 32.55
N LYS A 242 9.14 0.01 33.81
CA LYS A 242 7.98 -0.68 34.37
C LYS A 242 6.71 -0.51 33.55
N LEU A 243 6.53 0.67 32.91
CA LEU A 243 5.38 0.98 32.05
C LEU A 243 5.22 0.01 30.88
N LEU A 244 6.31 -0.62 30.43
CA LEU A 244 6.38 -1.50 29.26
C LEU A 244 6.83 -2.94 29.60
N GLN A 245 7.00 -3.27 30.89
CA GLN A 245 7.52 -4.56 31.34
C GLN A 245 6.67 -5.24 32.42
N GLU A 246 6.04 -4.48 33.32
CA GLU A 246 5.12 -5.01 34.32
C GLU A 246 3.70 -5.10 33.72
N ASN A 247 2.79 -5.92 34.27
CA ASN A 247 1.38 -6.04 33.83
C ASN A 247 0.61 -4.74 34.06
N THR A 248 0.95 -3.71 33.29
CA THR A 248 0.37 -2.38 33.31
C THR A 248 -0.86 -2.33 32.42
N SER A 249 -1.71 -1.34 32.68
CA SER A 249 -2.89 -1.08 31.87
C SER A 249 -2.56 -0.88 30.39
N LEU A 250 -1.40 -0.28 30.09
CA LEU A 250 -0.94 -0.05 28.73
C LEU A 250 -0.67 -1.36 27.97
N LEU A 251 -0.14 -2.41 28.60
CA LEU A 251 0.13 -3.71 27.94
C LEU A 251 -1.14 -4.45 27.50
N HIS A 252 -2.31 -4.09 28.03
CA HIS A 252 -3.58 -4.59 27.52
C HIS A 252 -3.98 -3.94 26.18
N LEU A 253 -3.35 -2.83 25.80
CA LEU A 253 -3.64 -2.09 24.57
C LEU A 253 -2.57 -2.28 23.49
N ILE A 254 -1.37 -2.70 23.87
CA ILE A 254 -0.21 -2.85 22.97
C ILE A 254 0.31 -4.29 22.96
N GLU A 255 0.96 -4.66 21.86
CA GLU A 255 1.73 -5.89 21.68
C GLU A 255 3.18 -5.53 21.37
N TYR A 256 4.08 -6.51 21.41
CA TYR A 256 5.47 -6.27 21.05
C TYR A 256 6.08 -7.46 20.33
N ASP A 257 7.00 -7.16 19.43
CA ASP A 257 7.88 -8.13 18.80
C ASP A 257 9.28 -8.04 19.40
N GLU A 258 9.86 -9.20 19.69
CA GLU A 258 11.24 -9.33 20.11
C GLU A 258 12.11 -9.67 18.90
N TYR A 259 13.13 -8.87 18.66
CA TYR A 259 14.11 -9.11 17.60
C TYR A 259 15.52 -8.93 18.15
N LEU A 260 16.46 -9.64 17.53
CA LEU A 260 17.87 -9.49 17.82
C LEU A 260 18.39 -8.30 17.01
N ASN A 261 18.91 -7.30 17.71
CA ASN A 261 19.62 -6.22 17.05
C ASN A 261 20.93 -6.74 16.45
N ALA A 262 21.57 -5.94 15.60
CA ALA A 262 22.84 -6.27 14.94
C ALA A 262 23.99 -6.69 15.89
N PHE A 263 23.82 -6.51 17.21
CA PHE A 263 24.79 -6.86 18.26
C PHE A 263 24.38 -8.10 19.10
N GLY A 264 23.26 -8.75 18.77
CA GLY A 264 22.79 -9.94 19.49
C GLY A 264 22.00 -9.66 20.76
N ASP A 265 21.72 -8.39 21.07
CA ASP A 265 20.82 -8.00 22.16
C ASP A 265 19.35 -8.08 21.70
N ILE A 266 18.49 -8.55 22.60
CA ILE A 266 17.04 -8.61 22.38
C ILE A 266 16.47 -7.21 22.56
N SER A 267 15.91 -6.66 21.49
CA SER A 267 15.12 -5.42 21.52
C SER A 267 13.65 -5.69 21.32
N LYS A 268 12.82 -4.80 21.88
CA LYS A 268 11.36 -4.87 21.81
C LYS A 268 10.84 -3.69 21.01
N SER A 269 10.08 -3.99 19.96
CA SER A 269 9.31 -3.01 19.20
C SER A 269 7.83 -3.16 19.56
N PHE A 270 7.17 -2.06 19.91
CA PHE A 270 5.79 -2.07 20.38
C PHE A 270 4.80 -1.62 19.30
N PHE A 271 3.61 -2.21 19.33
CA PHE A 271 2.52 -2.00 18.36
C PHE A 271 1.19 -1.87 19.10
N ILE A 272 0.23 -1.11 18.57
CA ILE A 272 -1.12 -1.09 19.14
C ILE A 272 -1.85 -2.36 18.68
N ARG A 273 -2.53 -3.05 19.61
CA ARG A 273 -3.36 -4.23 19.31
C ARG A 273 -4.36 -3.91 18.21
N ASP A 274 -4.49 -4.82 17.24
CA ASP A 274 -5.41 -4.67 16.12
C ASP A 274 -6.84 -4.36 16.57
N GLU A 275 -7.32 -4.95 17.67
CA GLU A 275 -8.67 -4.72 18.19
C GLU A 275 -8.87 -3.26 18.66
N ILE A 276 -7.86 -2.69 19.31
CA ILE A 276 -7.85 -1.31 19.80
C ILE A 276 -7.68 -0.34 18.64
N LEU A 277 -6.78 -0.65 17.71
CA LEU A 277 -6.58 0.14 16.50
C LEU A 277 -7.87 0.15 15.66
N GLN A 278 -8.53 -0.99 15.51
CA GLN A 278 -9.84 -1.06 14.86
C GLN A 278 -10.90 -0.25 15.61
N ARG A 279 -10.91 -0.27 16.94
CA ARG A 279 -11.84 0.55 17.73
C ARG A 279 -11.61 2.05 17.48
N ILE A 280 -10.36 2.51 17.36
CA ILE A 280 -10.00 3.91 17.10
C ILE A 280 -10.25 4.30 15.64
N VAL A 281 -9.89 3.46 14.68
CA VAL A 281 -10.04 3.73 13.23
C VAL A 281 -11.50 3.63 12.79
N ASN A 282 -12.27 2.67 13.34
CA ASN A 282 -13.71 2.54 13.05
C ASN A 282 -14.56 3.60 13.76
N PHE A 283 -13.94 4.42 14.60
CA PHE A 283 -14.66 5.37 15.43
C PHE A 283 -15.36 6.46 14.60
N GLU A 284 -14.78 6.82 13.45
CA GLU A 284 -15.44 7.66 12.45
C GLU A 284 -15.96 6.86 11.26
N PHE A 285 -16.85 5.88 11.49
CA PHE A 285 -17.82 5.46 10.46
C PHE A 285 -19.20 5.17 11.05
N LYS A 286 -19.71 6.11 11.86
CA LYS A 286 -21.16 6.26 12.13
C LYS A 286 -21.77 7.43 11.34
N GLN A 287 -21.37 7.56 10.08
CA GLN A 287 -22.32 7.71 9.00
C GLN A 287 -22.01 6.61 7.99
N SER A 288 -22.99 5.78 7.73
CA SER A 288 -22.99 4.81 6.65
C SER A 288 -22.84 5.52 5.30
N LYS A 289 -21.61 5.75 4.88
CA LYS A 289 -21.19 5.37 3.53
C LYS A 289 -19.99 4.47 3.74
N LYS A 290 -20.14 3.18 3.47
CA LYS A 290 -19.01 2.33 3.08
C LYS A 290 -18.11 3.23 2.21
N ILE A 291 -16.83 3.42 2.54
CA ILE A 291 -15.91 3.93 1.54
C ILE A 291 -16.03 2.90 0.42
N LYS A 292 -16.76 3.28 -0.62
CA LYS A 292 -16.97 2.40 -1.75
C LYS A 292 -15.60 2.23 -2.36
N ILE A 293 -15.28 1.03 -2.82
CA ILE A 293 -14.05 0.78 -3.57
C ILE A 293 -13.94 1.80 -4.73
N GLU A 294 -15.08 2.23 -5.29
CA GLU A 294 -15.23 3.34 -6.24
C GLU A 294 -14.50 4.64 -5.84
N ASN A 295 -14.51 5.03 -4.57
CA ASN A 295 -13.91 6.30 -4.12
C ASN A 295 -12.39 6.20 -3.99
N VAL A 296 -11.86 5.05 -3.55
CA VAL A 296 -10.42 4.80 -3.46
C VAL A 296 -9.80 4.63 -4.86
N LEU A 297 -10.57 4.08 -5.80
CA LEU A 297 -10.12 3.91 -7.18
C LEU A 297 -10.07 5.20 -7.99
N LYS A 298 -10.87 6.22 -7.64
CA LYS A 298 -10.81 7.52 -8.32
C LYS A 298 -9.45 8.21 -8.19
N GLU A 299 -8.67 7.84 -7.18
CA GLU A 299 -7.32 8.35 -6.95
C GLU A 299 -6.24 7.46 -7.60
N GLN A 300 -6.60 6.23 -8.01
CA GLN A 300 -5.66 5.20 -8.46
C GLN A 300 -6.12 4.60 -9.79
N ASP A 301 -5.56 5.10 -10.89
CA ASP A 301 -5.92 4.78 -12.29
C ASP A 301 -5.45 3.36 -12.76
N ILE A 302 -5.32 2.42 -11.82
CA ILE A 302 -4.69 1.10 -12.01
C ILE A 302 -5.74 0.01 -12.22
N PHE A 303 -6.82 0.02 -11.42
CA PHE A 303 -7.82 -1.05 -11.42
C PHE A 303 -9.18 -0.55 -11.91
N GLU A 304 -9.91 -1.44 -12.57
CA GLU A 304 -11.32 -1.26 -12.92
C GLU A 304 -12.20 -2.04 -11.94
N LEU A 305 -13.09 -1.35 -11.23
CA LEU A 305 -14.08 -2.01 -10.37
C LEU A 305 -15.22 -2.57 -11.21
N ILE A 306 -15.41 -3.88 -11.13
CA ILE A 306 -16.52 -4.54 -11.80
C ILE A 306 -17.47 -5.13 -10.76
N GLU A 307 -18.75 -4.73 -10.84
CA GLU A 307 -19.82 -5.37 -10.10
C GLU A 307 -20.37 -6.56 -10.90
N PRO A 308 -20.30 -7.79 -10.35
CA PRO A 308 -20.74 -8.96 -11.10
C PRO A 308 -22.27 -9.02 -11.18
N SER A 309 -22.79 -9.30 -12.38
CA SER A 309 -24.21 -9.32 -12.69
C SER A 309 -24.82 -10.73 -12.77
N ALA A 310 -24.05 -11.71 -13.24
CA ALA A 310 -24.50 -13.09 -13.46
C ALA A 310 -23.93 -14.05 -12.41
N ASP A 311 -24.65 -15.12 -12.07
CA ASP A 311 -24.20 -16.17 -11.15
C ASP A 311 -23.55 -17.36 -11.90
N ILE A 312 -22.83 -18.24 -11.20
CA ILE A 312 -22.22 -19.45 -11.79
C ILE A 312 -23.24 -20.32 -12.54
N ASN A 313 -24.50 -20.31 -12.10
CA ASN A 313 -25.58 -21.06 -12.74
C ASN A 313 -26.07 -20.45 -14.05
N ASP A 314 -25.78 -19.17 -14.29
CA ASP A 314 -26.12 -18.49 -15.54
C ASP A 314 -25.10 -18.77 -16.65
N VAL A 315 -23.91 -19.23 -16.30
CA VAL A 315 -22.85 -19.50 -17.27
C VAL A 315 -22.95 -20.93 -17.78
N ILE A 316 -23.11 -21.07 -19.11
CA ILE A 316 -23.09 -22.37 -19.76
C ILE A 316 -21.63 -22.76 -19.99
N MET A 317 -21.20 -23.84 -19.33
CA MET A 317 -19.84 -24.35 -19.40
C MET A 317 -19.84 -25.88 -19.27
N PRO A 318 -18.74 -26.57 -19.66
CA PRO A 318 -18.62 -28.02 -19.49
C PRO A 318 -18.83 -28.45 -18.04
N LYS A 319 -19.46 -29.61 -17.84
CA LYS A 319 -19.78 -30.14 -16.50
C LYS A 319 -18.56 -30.21 -15.58
N ASN A 320 -17.43 -30.72 -16.08
CA ASN A 320 -16.20 -30.85 -15.30
C ASN A 320 -15.69 -29.49 -14.81
N THR A 321 -15.71 -28.48 -15.69
CA THR A 321 -15.34 -27.09 -15.35
C THR A 321 -16.27 -26.53 -14.28
N LYS A 322 -17.58 -26.76 -14.41
CA LYS A 322 -18.58 -26.31 -13.44
C LYS A 322 -18.37 -26.96 -12.07
N GLU A 323 -18.17 -28.28 -12.02
CA GLU A 323 -17.93 -29.02 -10.79
C GLU A 323 -16.67 -28.55 -10.07
N LEU A 324 -15.59 -28.27 -10.79
CA LEU A 324 -14.37 -27.70 -10.22
C LEU A 324 -14.62 -26.33 -9.57
N LEU A 325 -15.32 -25.43 -10.26
CA LEU A 325 -15.65 -24.11 -9.72
C LEU A 325 -16.59 -24.21 -8.51
N GLU A 326 -17.60 -25.08 -8.57
CA GLU A 326 -18.50 -25.34 -7.45
C GLU A 326 -17.75 -25.91 -6.23
N ASN A 327 -16.76 -26.78 -6.44
CA ASN A 327 -15.95 -27.32 -5.36
C ASN A 327 -15.12 -26.24 -4.67
N ILE A 328 -14.58 -25.27 -5.43
CA ILE A 328 -13.87 -24.12 -4.85
C ILE A 328 -14.86 -23.25 -4.05
N LEU A 329 -16.06 -23.00 -4.57
CA LEU A 329 -17.09 -22.24 -3.86
C LEU A 329 -17.54 -22.91 -2.54
N LYS A 330 -17.60 -24.25 -2.51
CA LYS A 330 -17.96 -25.03 -1.31
C LYS A 330 -16.94 -24.92 -0.18
N GLN A 331 -15.70 -24.50 -0.45
CA GLN A 331 -14.69 -24.27 0.60
C GLN A 331 -15.09 -23.15 1.57
N GLN A 332 -16.02 -22.28 1.15
CA GLN A 332 -16.59 -21.21 1.96
C GLN A 332 -17.78 -21.65 2.84
N ASP A 333 -18.28 -22.88 2.67
CA ASP A 333 -19.41 -23.35 3.45
C ASP A 333 -19.01 -23.48 4.91
N LYS A 334 -19.82 -22.87 5.79
CA LYS A 334 -19.63 -22.89 7.24
C LYS A 334 -19.46 -24.31 7.77
N LYS A 335 -20.20 -25.28 7.21
CA LYS A 335 -20.11 -26.69 7.61
C LYS A 335 -18.75 -27.31 7.25
N VAL A 336 -18.19 -26.91 6.12
CA VAL A 336 -16.87 -27.38 5.67
C VAL A 336 -15.78 -26.79 6.56
N LEU A 337 -15.85 -25.49 6.85
CA LEU A 337 -14.90 -24.81 7.74
C LEU A 337 -14.93 -25.37 9.17
N GLU A 338 -16.12 -25.62 9.73
CA GLU A 338 -16.28 -26.25 11.06
C GLU A 338 -15.67 -27.67 11.09
N ARG A 339 -15.82 -28.44 10.02
CA ARG A 339 -15.26 -29.79 9.91
C ARG A 339 -13.73 -29.77 9.71
N LEU A 340 -13.20 -28.84 8.93
CA LEU A 340 -11.75 -28.66 8.81
C LEU A 340 -11.13 -28.28 10.16
N HIS A 341 -11.80 -27.39 10.90
CA HIS A 341 -11.39 -27.01 12.24
C HIS A 341 -11.42 -28.20 13.22
N SER A 342 -12.46 -29.05 13.18
CA SER A 342 -12.53 -30.24 14.03
C SER A 342 -11.44 -31.27 13.71
N TRP A 343 -10.91 -31.28 12.50
CA TRP A 343 -9.76 -32.09 12.08
C TRP A 343 -8.41 -31.44 12.39
N GLY A 344 -8.38 -30.24 13.01
CA GLY A 344 -7.15 -29.53 13.32
C GLY A 344 -6.46 -28.87 12.11
N ILE A 345 -7.16 -28.79 10.97
CA ILE A 345 -6.65 -28.12 9.78
C ILE A 345 -6.93 -26.62 9.93
N LYS A 346 -5.87 -25.81 10.09
CA LYS A 346 -5.98 -24.35 10.10
C LYS A 346 -6.54 -23.88 8.76
N SER A 347 -7.76 -23.33 8.77
CA SER A 347 -8.41 -22.73 7.61
C SER A 347 -8.78 -21.30 7.96
N SER A 348 -8.32 -20.33 7.16
CA SER A 348 -8.67 -18.92 7.36
C SER A 348 -10.13 -18.69 6.95
N LYS A 349 -10.81 -17.70 7.56
CA LYS A 349 -12.20 -17.35 7.21
C LYS A 349 -12.35 -16.83 5.78
N ASN A 350 -11.25 -16.39 5.16
CA ASN A 350 -11.22 -15.86 3.81
C ASN A 350 -10.67 -16.93 2.86
N ILE A 351 -11.32 -17.12 1.70
CA ILE A 351 -10.75 -18.01 0.68
C ILE A 351 -9.47 -17.38 0.15
N GLU A 352 -8.42 -18.18 0.21
CA GLU A 352 -7.18 -17.99 -0.51
C GLU A 352 -7.19 -18.99 -1.66
N ALA A 353 -7.33 -18.48 -2.88
CA ALA A 353 -7.37 -19.33 -4.06
C ALA A 353 -6.70 -18.59 -5.23
N LYS A 354 -5.67 -19.23 -5.79
CA LYS A 354 -4.95 -18.75 -6.95
C LYS A 354 -5.38 -19.58 -8.14
N ILE A 355 -6.20 -18.99 -8.99
CA ILE A 355 -6.87 -19.68 -10.08
C ILE A 355 -6.37 -19.14 -11.41
N ILE A 356 -6.04 -20.03 -12.34
CA ILE A 356 -5.74 -19.67 -13.72
C ILE A 356 -6.77 -20.29 -14.67
N PHE A 357 -7.39 -19.45 -15.49
CA PHE A 357 -8.32 -19.81 -16.56
C PHE A 357 -7.60 -19.73 -17.89
N TYR A 358 -7.51 -20.86 -18.58
CA TYR A 358 -6.82 -20.94 -19.86
C TYR A 358 -7.71 -21.60 -20.92
N GLY A 359 -7.55 -21.21 -22.18
CA GLY A 359 -8.34 -21.75 -23.28
C GLY A 359 -8.53 -20.76 -24.42
N PRO A 360 -9.14 -21.16 -25.54
CA PRO A 360 -9.39 -20.27 -26.68
C PRO A 360 -10.17 -19.01 -26.30
N ALA A 361 -10.02 -17.94 -27.08
CA ALA A 361 -10.79 -16.72 -26.92
C ALA A 361 -12.31 -16.99 -27.08
N GLY A 362 -13.14 -16.20 -26.40
CA GLY A 362 -14.60 -16.29 -26.53
C GLY A 362 -15.27 -17.49 -25.83
N THR A 363 -14.53 -18.31 -25.08
CA THR A 363 -15.05 -19.46 -24.32
C THR A 363 -15.65 -19.12 -22.95
N GLY A 364 -15.64 -17.84 -22.55
CA GLY A 364 -16.30 -17.37 -21.32
C GLY A 364 -15.44 -17.34 -20.06
N LYS A 365 -14.10 -17.33 -20.18
CA LYS A 365 -13.16 -17.22 -19.04
C LYS A 365 -13.47 -16.02 -18.12
N THR A 366 -13.48 -14.82 -18.67
CA THR A 366 -13.76 -13.57 -17.92
C THR A 366 -15.18 -13.57 -17.35
N MET A 367 -16.16 -14.08 -18.09
CA MET A 367 -17.54 -14.21 -17.61
C MET A 367 -17.65 -15.18 -16.43
N SER A 368 -16.88 -16.27 -16.45
CA SER A 368 -16.84 -17.25 -15.36
C SER A 368 -16.18 -16.67 -14.10
N ALA A 369 -15.18 -15.80 -14.25
CA ALA A 369 -14.59 -15.07 -13.12
C ALA A 369 -15.61 -14.14 -12.45
N LEU A 370 -16.35 -13.39 -13.27
CA LEU A 370 -17.45 -12.53 -12.80
C LEU A 370 -18.53 -13.35 -12.08
N ALA A 371 -18.90 -14.49 -12.66
CA ALA A 371 -19.89 -15.38 -12.08
C ALA A 371 -19.46 -15.96 -10.73
N MET A 372 -18.19 -16.37 -10.62
CA MET A 372 -17.60 -16.83 -9.37
C MET A 372 -17.63 -15.72 -8.30
N ALA A 373 -17.29 -14.48 -8.66
CA ALA A 373 -17.36 -13.35 -7.75
C ALA A 373 -18.78 -13.08 -7.24
N LYS A 374 -19.79 -13.20 -8.11
CA LYS A 374 -21.20 -13.08 -7.71
C LYS A 374 -21.58 -14.11 -6.66
N SER A 375 -21.24 -15.39 -6.92
CA SER A 375 -21.56 -16.48 -6.01
C SER A 375 -20.81 -16.35 -4.67
N MET A 376 -19.61 -15.78 -4.67
CA MET A 376 -18.84 -15.45 -3.46
C MET A 376 -19.29 -14.16 -2.76
N LYS A 377 -20.23 -13.40 -3.35
CA LYS A 377 -20.67 -12.07 -2.89
C LYS A 377 -19.51 -11.07 -2.75
N LYS A 378 -18.53 -11.16 -3.66
CA LYS A 378 -17.36 -10.28 -3.73
C LYS A 378 -17.43 -9.39 -4.98
N THR A 379 -16.88 -8.20 -4.89
CA THR A 379 -16.60 -7.33 -6.05
C THR A 379 -15.31 -7.77 -6.75
N ILE A 380 -15.11 -7.35 -8.00
CA ILE A 380 -13.88 -7.61 -8.74
C ILE A 380 -13.08 -6.32 -8.93
N LEU A 381 -11.80 -6.40 -8.61
CA LEU A 381 -10.79 -5.46 -9.09
C LEU A 381 -10.15 -6.07 -10.32
N SER A 382 -10.52 -5.57 -11.49
CA SER A 382 -9.99 -6.01 -12.77
C SER A 382 -8.75 -5.22 -13.11
N PHE A 383 -7.72 -5.93 -13.52
CA PHE A 383 -6.47 -5.39 -14.01
C PHE A 383 -6.20 -5.95 -15.40
N ASP A 384 -5.99 -5.05 -16.35
CA ASP A 384 -5.63 -5.42 -17.72
C ASP A 384 -4.10 -5.49 -17.85
N CYS A 385 -3.60 -6.73 -17.94
CA CYS A 385 -2.17 -7.00 -18.02
C CYS A 385 -1.51 -6.37 -19.25
N SER A 386 -2.26 -6.11 -20.33
CA SER A 386 -1.76 -5.48 -21.54
C SER A 386 -1.34 -4.01 -21.34
N LYS A 387 -1.81 -3.36 -20.27
CA LYS A 387 -1.49 -1.95 -19.96
C LYS A 387 -0.14 -1.74 -19.27
N ILE A 388 0.49 -2.79 -18.74
CA ILE A 388 1.75 -2.65 -17.99
C ILE A 388 2.91 -2.28 -18.92
N LEU A 389 3.01 -2.92 -20.09
CA LEU A 389 4.15 -2.74 -20.99
C LEU A 389 4.12 -1.40 -21.75
N SER A 390 2.93 -0.85 -21.99
CA SER A 390 2.74 0.29 -22.92
C SER A 390 2.90 1.67 -22.27
N LYS A 391 2.54 1.84 -21.00
CA LYS A 391 2.56 3.16 -20.34
C LYS A 391 3.88 3.53 -19.65
N TRP A 392 4.77 2.57 -19.38
CA TRP A 392 5.85 2.77 -18.41
C TRP A 392 7.16 2.07 -18.83
N VAL A 393 7.79 2.57 -19.89
CA VAL A 393 9.13 2.14 -20.33
C VAL A 393 10.16 2.71 -19.35
N GLY A 394 10.75 1.87 -18.50
CA GLY A 394 11.87 2.24 -17.61
C GLY A 394 11.74 1.85 -16.13
N GLU A 395 10.54 1.56 -15.63
CA GLU A 395 10.27 1.28 -14.19
C GLU A 395 9.41 0.02 -13.95
N SER A 396 9.46 -0.94 -14.87
CA SER A 396 8.52 -2.07 -14.94
C SER A 396 8.46 -2.93 -13.66
N GLU A 397 9.55 -3.03 -12.90
CA GLU A 397 9.64 -3.82 -11.66
C GLU A 397 8.89 -3.19 -10.47
N GLN A 398 9.07 -1.88 -10.28
CA GLN A 398 8.36 -1.13 -9.23
C GLN A 398 6.85 -1.12 -9.51
N ASN A 399 6.48 -1.08 -10.79
CA ASN A 399 5.09 -1.06 -11.21
C ASN A 399 4.35 -2.36 -10.88
N VAL A 400 4.99 -3.52 -11.04
CA VAL A 400 4.37 -4.79 -10.63
C VAL A 400 4.10 -4.81 -9.13
N ARG A 401 5.08 -4.39 -8.30
CA ARG A 401 4.89 -4.32 -6.84
C ARG A 401 3.76 -3.37 -6.45
N LYS A 402 3.74 -2.18 -7.08
CA LYS A 402 2.70 -1.16 -6.86
C LYS A 402 1.28 -1.68 -7.07
N ILE A 403 1.04 -2.57 -8.05
CA ILE A 403 -0.29 -3.16 -8.27
C ILE A 403 -0.74 -3.96 -7.04
N PHE A 404 0.10 -4.86 -6.54
CA PHE A 404 -0.23 -5.70 -5.39
C PHE A 404 -0.29 -4.90 -4.10
N ASP A 405 0.59 -3.91 -3.93
CA ASP A 405 0.58 -2.98 -2.79
C ASP A 405 -0.69 -2.12 -2.78
N THR A 406 -1.11 -1.58 -3.93
CA THR A 406 -2.38 -0.86 -4.07
C THR A 406 -3.56 -1.77 -3.75
N TYR A 407 -3.58 -3.02 -4.23
CA TYR A 407 -4.63 -3.98 -3.86
C TYR A 407 -4.68 -4.19 -2.35
N LYS A 408 -3.52 -4.41 -1.71
CA LYS A 408 -3.41 -4.62 -0.26
C LYS A 408 -3.94 -3.40 0.51
N ASN A 409 -3.59 -2.19 0.06
CA ASN A 409 -4.09 -0.94 0.63
C ASN A 409 -5.62 -0.82 0.50
N ILE A 410 -6.19 -1.18 -0.66
CA ILE A 410 -7.65 -1.20 -0.86
C ILE A 410 -8.33 -2.19 0.09
N VAL A 411 -7.77 -3.39 0.26
CA VAL A 411 -8.30 -4.40 1.19
C VAL A 411 -8.31 -3.86 2.63
N GLN A 412 -7.20 -3.27 3.07
CA GLN A 412 -7.04 -2.70 4.41
C GLN A 412 -7.99 -1.51 4.65
N THR A 413 -8.14 -0.63 3.66
CA THR A 413 -8.94 0.60 3.77
C THR A 413 -10.43 0.32 3.69
N CYS A 414 -10.86 -0.50 2.71
CA CYS A 414 -12.28 -0.77 2.45
C CYS A 414 -12.84 -1.92 3.30
N LYS A 415 -11.99 -2.67 4.01
CA LYS A 415 -12.34 -3.88 4.80
C LYS A 415 -13.14 -4.90 3.98
N GLN A 416 -12.86 -4.95 2.69
CA GLN A 416 -13.44 -5.88 1.74
C GLN A 416 -12.29 -6.61 1.06
N SER A 417 -12.45 -7.90 0.83
CA SER A 417 -11.51 -8.72 0.06
C SER A 417 -12.11 -8.95 -1.33
N PRO A 418 -12.04 -7.98 -2.26
CA PRO A 418 -12.47 -8.17 -3.64
C PRO A 418 -11.63 -9.25 -4.32
N ILE A 419 -12.14 -9.87 -5.36
CA ILE A 419 -11.35 -10.77 -6.20
C ILE A 419 -10.45 -9.92 -7.10
N LEU A 420 -9.15 -10.24 -7.13
CA LEU A 420 -8.22 -9.64 -8.10
C LEU A 420 -8.31 -10.43 -9.40
N LEU A 421 -8.80 -9.80 -10.46
CA LEU A 421 -8.88 -10.38 -11.80
C LEU A 421 -7.71 -9.84 -12.64
N LEU A 422 -6.79 -10.71 -13.01
CA LEU A 422 -5.71 -10.42 -13.96
C LEU A 422 -6.18 -10.86 -15.35
N ASN A 423 -6.73 -9.93 -16.12
CA ASN A 423 -7.26 -10.24 -17.44
C ASN A 423 -6.15 -10.17 -18.50
N GLU A 424 -6.17 -11.12 -19.44
CA GLU A 424 -5.17 -11.19 -20.53
C GLU A 424 -3.73 -11.25 -20.03
N ALA A 425 -3.49 -12.09 -19.02
CA ALA A 425 -2.16 -12.28 -18.42
C ALA A 425 -1.14 -12.94 -19.38
N ASP A 426 -1.50 -13.14 -20.65
CA ASP A 426 -0.69 -13.71 -21.73
C ASP A 426 0.73 -13.10 -21.81
N GLN A 427 0.84 -11.78 -21.61
CA GLN A 427 2.12 -11.06 -21.67
C GLN A 427 3.08 -11.38 -20.50
N PHE A 428 2.55 -11.82 -19.37
CA PHE A 428 3.34 -12.27 -18.21
C PHE A 428 3.58 -13.77 -18.23
N LEU A 429 2.70 -14.50 -18.89
CA LEU A 429 2.64 -15.96 -18.86
C LEU A 429 3.32 -16.62 -20.05
N SER A 430 3.77 -15.84 -21.04
CA SER A 430 4.50 -16.34 -22.20
C SER A 430 5.86 -16.93 -21.81
N ALA A 431 6.28 -17.96 -22.56
CA ALA A 431 7.55 -18.62 -22.38
C ALA A 431 8.71 -17.62 -22.42
N ARG A 432 9.69 -17.82 -21.55
CA ARG A 432 10.88 -16.98 -21.45
C ARG A 432 11.53 -16.87 -22.82
N VAL A 433 11.84 -15.65 -23.24
CA VAL A 433 12.56 -15.43 -24.49
C VAL A 433 14.02 -15.84 -24.25
N GLU A 434 14.53 -16.80 -25.03
CA GLU A 434 15.92 -17.30 -24.93
C GLU A 434 16.96 -16.30 -25.48
N SER A 435 16.56 -15.13 -26.00
CA SER A 435 17.46 -14.13 -26.55
C SER A 435 18.19 -13.30 -25.50
N SER A 436 19.44 -12.94 -25.83
CA SER A 436 20.38 -12.25 -24.95
C SER A 436 20.23 -10.72 -24.92
N GLY A 437 19.08 -10.18 -25.35
CA GLY A 437 18.81 -8.74 -25.38
C GLY A 437 18.52 -8.15 -23.99
N GLY A 438 18.84 -6.87 -23.78
CA GLY A 438 18.56 -6.18 -22.51
C GLY A 438 17.06 -6.12 -22.16
N SER A 439 16.20 -5.99 -23.18
CA SER A 439 14.74 -5.98 -23.02
C SER A 439 14.19 -7.33 -22.53
N ASP A 440 14.76 -8.44 -23.00
CA ASP A 440 14.31 -9.79 -22.64
C ASP A 440 14.67 -10.14 -21.19
N LYS A 441 15.83 -9.67 -20.71
CA LYS A 441 16.22 -9.80 -19.30
C LYS A 441 15.28 -9.04 -18.37
N MET A 442 14.91 -7.80 -18.72
CA MET A 442 13.95 -7.01 -17.96
C MET A 442 12.57 -7.68 -17.92
N HIS A 443 12.14 -8.27 -19.04
CA HIS A 443 10.89 -9.02 -19.11
C HIS A 443 10.88 -10.24 -18.18
N ASN A 444 11.95 -11.04 -18.20
CA ASN A 444 12.09 -12.22 -17.33
C ASN A 444 12.16 -11.84 -15.84
N GLN A 445 12.81 -10.72 -15.49
CA GLN A 445 12.88 -10.22 -14.12
C GLN A 445 11.50 -9.75 -13.63
N MET A 446 10.75 -9.03 -14.47
CA MET A 446 9.37 -8.63 -14.18
C MET A 446 8.46 -9.84 -13.94
N GLN A 447 8.58 -10.91 -14.76
CA GLN A 447 7.84 -12.17 -14.56
C GLN A 447 8.15 -12.79 -13.19
N ASN A 448 9.42 -12.83 -12.76
CA ASN A 448 9.81 -13.37 -11.46
C ASN A 448 9.21 -12.58 -10.29
N ILE A 449 9.21 -11.24 -10.36
CA ILE A 449 8.59 -10.40 -9.32
C ILE A 449 7.09 -10.65 -9.27
N PHE A 450 6.44 -10.76 -10.43
CA PHE A 450 5.01 -11.05 -10.50
C PHE A 450 4.67 -12.41 -9.85
N LEU A 451 5.50 -13.43 -10.08
CA LEU A 451 5.38 -14.74 -9.44
C LEU A 451 5.55 -14.68 -7.92
N GLU A 452 6.54 -13.95 -7.43
CA GLU A 452 6.78 -13.74 -6.00
C GLU A 452 5.56 -13.06 -5.33
N GLN A 453 4.95 -12.09 -6.01
CA GLN A 453 3.77 -11.40 -5.52
C GLN A 453 2.53 -12.32 -5.50
N ILE A 454 2.32 -13.15 -6.52
CA ILE A 454 1.26 -14.18 -6.50
C ILE A 454 1.46 -15.16 -5.34
N GLU A 455 2.71 -15.55 -5.07
CA GLU A 455 3.04 -16.46 -3.97
C GLU A 455 2.66 -15.87 -2.60
N ARG A 456 2.94 -14.58 -2.38
CA ARG A 456 2.60 -13.86 -1.14
C ARG A 456 1.17 -13.33 -1.09
N PHE A 457 0.42 -13.42 -2.19
CA PHE A 457 -0.93 -12.88 -2.27
C PHE A 457 -1.89 -13.59 -1.31
N SER A 458 -2.55 -12.80 -0.47
CA SER A 458 -3.61 -13.25 0.44
C SER A 458 -4.98 -12.84 -0.10
N GLY A 459 -5.76 -13.83 -0.54
CA GLY A 459 -7.10 -13.63 -1.10
C GLY A 459 -7.35 -14.47 -2.34
N VAL A 460 -8.35 -14.08 -3.12
CA VAL A 460 -8.71 -14.77 -4.37
C VAL A 460 -8.16 -13.99 -5.55
N ILE A 461 -7.29 -14.64 -6.32
CA ILE A 461 -6.76 -14.12 -7.58
C ILE A 461 -7.18 -15.04 -8.72
N ILE A 462 -7.71 -14.45 -9.78
CA ILE A 462 -8.12 -15.16 -11.00
C ILE A 462 -7.35 -14.55 -12.17
N ALA A 463 -6.50 -15.34 -12.82
CA ALA A 463 -5.80 -14.93 -14.04
C ALA A 463 -6.48 -15.56 -15.27
N THR A 464 -6.64 -14.80 -16.36
CA THR A 464 -7.14 -15.32 -17.63
C THR A 464 -6.05 -15.29 -18.70
N THR A 465 -5.94 -16.37 -19.47
CA THR A 465 -4.97 -16.50 -20.57
C THR A 465 -5.61 -17.20 -21.78
N ASN A 466 -5.21 -16.79 -22.98
CA ASN A 466 -5.62 -17.41 -24.23
C ASN A 466 -4.64 -18.48 -24.72
N PHE A 467 -3.39 -18.47 -24.23
CA PHE A 467 -2.35 -19.39 -24.70
C PHE A 467 -2.26 -20.65 -23.82
N LEU A 468 -2.47 -21.80 -24.46
CA LEU A 468 -2.38 -23.13 -23.83
C LEU A 468 -0.95 -23.68 -23.77
N GLU A 469 -0.10 -23.29 -24.72
CA GLU A 469 1.14 -24.02 -25.02
C GLU A 469 2.41 -23.36 -24.45
N SER A 470 2.34 -22.12 -23.96
CA SER A 470 3.53 -21.33 -23.55
C SER A 470 3.63 -21.01 -22.06
N LEU A 471 2.79 -21.59 -21.21
CA LEU A 471 2.85 -21.38 -19.76
C LEU A 471 4.14 -21.96 -19.17
N ASP A 472 5.03 -21.09 -18.70
CA ASP A 472 6.24 -21.53 -17.99
C ASP A 472 5.85 -22.40 -16.77
N SER A 473 6.56 -23.51 -16.61
CA SER A 473 6.47 -24.43 -15.49
C SER A 473 6.51 -23.72 -14.12
N ALA A 474 7.23 -22.60 -14.02
CA ALA A 474 7.29 -21.78 -12.81
C ALA A 474 5.93 -21.16 -12.45
N PHE A 475 5.20 -20.62 -13.43
CA PHE A 475 3.85 -20.09 -13.24
C PHE A 475 2.86 -21.18 -12.88
N SER A 476 2.96 -22.32 -13.58
CA SER A 476 2.11 -23.47 -13.32
C SER A 476 2.18 -23.94 -11.85
N ARG A 477 3.32 -23.80 -11.17
CA ARG A 477 3.47 -24.23 -9.76
C ARG A 477 2.90 -23.24 -8.73
N ARG A 478 2.60 -21.99 -9.12
CA ARG A 478 2.14 -20.93 -8.20
C ARG A 478 0.62 -20.75 -8.15
N PHE A 479 -0.10 -21.36 -9.08
CA PHE A 479 -1.57 -21.41 -9.07
C PHE A 479 -2.06 -22.74 -8.50
N ASP A 480 -2.98 -22.66 -7.55
CA ASP A 480 -3.60 -23.81 -6.87
C ASP A 480 -4.54 -24.56 -7.83
N TYR A 481 -5.26 -23.81 -8.67
CA TYR A 481 -6.26 -24.35 -9.59
C TYR A 481 -5.99 -23.93 -11.02
N LYS A 482 -5.98 -24.91 -11.93
CA LYS A 482 -5.79 -24.73 -13.37
C LYS A 482 -7.05 -25.23 -14.06
N ILE A 483 -7.78 -24.31 -14.67
CA ILE A 483 -9.09 -24.61 -15.23
C ILE A 483 -9.08 -24.32 -16.73
N GLU A 484 -9.20 -25.40 -17.51
CA GLU A 484 -9.29 -25.35 -18.96
C GLU A 484 -10.70 -25.00 -19.41
N PHE A 485 -10.80 -24.04 -20.32
CA PHE A 485 -12.00 -23.66 -21.03
C PHE A 485 -11.93 -24.14 -22.47
N LYS A 486 -12.64 -25.24 -22.76
CA LYS A 486 -12.76 -25.79 -24.11
C LYS A 486 -13.88 -25.09 -24.88
N LYS A 487 -13.84 -25.19 -26.21
CA LYS A 487 -14.99 -24.80 -27.05
C LYS A 487 -16.22 -25.63 -26.63
N PRO A 488 -17.42 -25.04 -26.60
CA PRO A 488 -18.64 -25.73 -26.17
C PRO A 488 -18.95 -26.90 -27.11
N ASP A 489 -19.43 -28.00 -26.55
CA ASP A 489 -19.91 -29.14 -27.33
C ASP A 489 -21.27 -28.84 -27.99
N LEU A 490 -21.77 -29.75 -28.81
CA LEU A 490 -23.07 -29.56 -29.49
C LEU A 490 -24.22 -29.34 -28.50
N LYS A 491 -24.23 -30.04 -27.36
CA LYS A 491 -25.28 -29.93 -26.34
C LYS A 491 -25.24 -28.58 -25.64
N ASP A 492 -24.05 -28.06 -25.37
CA ASP A 492 -23.83 -26.76 -24.76
C ASP A 492 -24.17 -25.64 -25.74
N ARG A 493 -23.80 -25.78 -27.03
CA ARG A 493 -24.19 -24.82 -28.08
C ARG A 493 -25.70 -24.74 -28.27
N LEU A 494 -26.41 -25.87 -28.25
CA LEU A 494 -27.88 -25.89 -28.27
C LEU A 494 -28.48 -25.06 -27.13
N LYS A 495 -28.00 -25.28 -25.90
CA LYS A 495 -28.42 -24.50 -24.73
C LYS A 495 -28.08 -23.02 -24.87
N MET A 496 -26.91 -22.69 -25.42
CA MET A 496 -26.49 -21.31 -25.64
C MET A 496 -27.41 -20.61 -26.63
N TRP A 497 -27.71 -21.24 -27.77
CA TRP A 497 -28.65 -20.71 -28.76
C TRP A 497 -30.05 -20.52 -28.17
N ASP A 498 -30.60 -21.53 -27.49
CA ASP A 498 -31.91 -21.43 -26.83
C ASP A 498 -31.96 -20.29 -25.79
N LYS A 499 -30.86 -20.13 -25.03
CA LYS A 499 -30.76 -19.07 -24.01
C LYS A 499 -30.63 -17.67 -24.62
N PHE A 500 -29.82 -17.50 -25.67
CA PHE A 500 -29.46 -16.20 -26.21
C PHE A 500 -30.44 -15.68 -27.27
N LEU A 501 -31.23 -16.55 -27.90
CA LEU A 501 -32.20 -16.13 -28.89
C LEU A 501 -33.31 -15.27 -28.24
N PRO A 502 -33.72 -14.18 -28.91
CA PRO A 502 -34.75 -13.29 -28.37
C PRO A 502 -36.12 -13.97 -28.34
N LYS A 503 -36.61 -14.33 -27.16
CA LYS A 503 -37.89 -15.05 -26.96
C LYS A 503 -39.13 -14.29 -27.47
N LYS A 504 -39.03 -12.97 -27.61
CA LYS A 504 -40.12 -12.10 -28.09
C LYS A 504 -40.06 -11.83 -29.60
N ALA A 505 -39.03 -12.32 -30.29
CA ALA A 505 -38.89 -12.10 -31.72
C ALA A 505 -39.76 -13.06 -32.53
N SER A 506 -40.19 -12.60 -33.70
CA SER A 506 -40.89 -13.44 -34.68
C SER A 506 -39.88 -14.24 -35.48
N PHE A 507 -39.97 -15.57 -35.42
CA PHE A 507 -39.15 -16.49 -36.21
C PHE A 507 -39.97 -17.09 -37.36
N GLU A 508 -39.30 -17.48 -38.44
CA GLU A 508 -39.95 -18.24 -39.51
C GLU A 508 -40.37 -19.64 -39.02
N LYS A 509 -41.41 -20.23 -39.64
CA LYS A 509 -41.95 -21.53 -39.23
C LYS A 509 -40.94 -22.68 -39.30
N ALA A 510 -39.96 -22.59 -40.19
CA ALA A 510 -38.92 -23.61 -40.40
C ALA A 510 -37.65 -23.36 -39.58
N PHE A 511 -37.69 -22.47 -38.59
CA PHE A 511 -36.53 -22.11 -37.79
C PHE A 511 -36.13 -23.27 -36.86
N ASP A 512 -34.93 -23.84 -37.07
CA ASP A 512 -34.38 -24.95 -36.30
C ASP A 512 -33.00 -24.63 -35.70
N ILE A 513 -32.96 -24.56 -34.37
CA ILE A 513 -31.73 -24.30 -33.60
C ILE A 513 -30.71 -25.42 -33.76
N ASN A 514 -31.14 -26.66 -34.05
CA ASN A 514 -30.24 -27.79 -34.22
C ASN A 514 -29.28 -27.59 -35.38
N ILE A 515 -29.72 -26.92 -36.45
CA ILE A 515 -28.88 -26.59 -37.60
C ILE A 515 -27.81 -25.57 -37.20
N LEU A 516 -28.17 -24.54 -36.44
CA LEU A 516 -27.24 -23.51 -35.98
C LEU A 516 -26.18 -24.07 -35.01
N ALA A 517 -26.56 -25.02 -34.15
CA ALA A 517 -25.65 -25.61 -33.17
C ALA A 517 -24.60 -26.57 -33.78
N GLN A 518 -24.73 -26.99 -35.04
CA GLN A 518 -23.73 -27.82 -35.71
C GLN A 518 -22.42 -27.06 -35.95
N TYR A 519 -22.47 -25.74 -36.11
CA TYR A 519 -21.28 -24.92 -36.31
C TYR A 519 -20.48 -24.76 -35.00
N GLU A 520 -19.17 -24.97 -35.05
CA GLU A 520 -18.25 -24.93 -33.90
C GLU A 520 -17.91 -23.49 -33.46
N LEU A 521 -18.94 -22.76 -33.04
CA LEU A 521 -18.82 -21.39 -32.56
C LEU A 521 -18.57 -21.35 -31.05
N SER A 522 -17.77 -20.38 -30.62
CA SER A 522 -17.62 -20.01 -29.21
C SER A 522 -18.87 -19.25 -28.71
N GLY A 523 -19.03 -19.14 -27.39
CA GLY A 523 -20.16 -18.40 -26.81
C GLY A 523 -20.19 -16.92 -27.25
N ALA A 524 -19.02 -16.29 -27.33
CA ALA A 524 -18.90 -14.92 -27.84
C ALA A 524 -19.29 -14.80 -29.32
N GLN A 525 -18.89 -15.77 -30.15
CA GLN A 525 -19.27 -15.80 -31.58
C GLN A 525 -20.78 -16.00 -31.75
N ILE A 526 -21.42 -16.86 -30.95
CA ILE A 526 -22.89 -17.04 -30.99
C ILE A 526 -23.60 -15.72 -30.66
N LEU A 527 -23.18 -15.01 -29.61
CA LEU A 527 -23.74 -13.70 -29.25
C LEU A 527 -23.53 -12.66 -30.36
N MET A 528 -22.35 -12.65 -30.99
CA MET A 528 -22.04 -11.76 -32.11
C MET A 528 -22.97 -12.03 -33.30
N VAL A 529 -23.15 -13.30 -33.66
CA VAL A 529 -24.05 -13.71 -34.75
C VAL A 529 -25.49 -13.27 -34.45
N ILE A 530 -25.99 -13.51 -33.25
CA ILE A 530 -27.35 -13.10 -32.86
C ILE A 530 -27.50 -11.58 -32.94
N LYS A 531 -26.52 -10.83 -32.42
CA LYS A 531 -26.54 -9.36 -32.44
C LYS A 531 -26.54 -8.82 -33.87
N ASN A 532 -25.64 -9.31 -34.71
CA ASN A 532 -25.53 -8.87 -36.10
C ASN A 532 -26.79 -9.22 -36.91
N THR A 533 -27.34 -10.41 -36.68
CA THR A 533 -28.60 -10.85 -37.30
C THR A 533 -29.77 -9.98 -36.84
N ALA A 534 -29.88 -9.70 -35.53
CA ALA A 534 -30.92 -8.84 -34.98
C ALA A 534 -30.84 -7.41 -35.52
N LEU A 535 -29.65 -6.83 -35.64
CA LEU A 535 -29.46 -5.50 -36.25
C LEU A 535 -29.88 -5.48 -37.72
N LYS A 536 -29.52 -6.51 -38.50
CA LYS A 536 -29.93 -6.65 -39.90
C LYS A 536 -31.46 -6.71 -40.03
N ILE A 537 -32.10 -7.48 -39.16
CA ILE A 537 -33.56 -7.70 -39.19
C ILE A 537 -34.33 -6.48 -38.65
N ALA A 538 -33.79 -5.75 -37.69
CA ALA A 538 -34.40 -4.52 -37.19
C ALA A 538 -34.58 -3.45 -38.28
N VAL A 539 -33.75 -3.47 -39.34
CA VAL A 539 -33.86 -2.59 -40.51
C VAL A 539 -34.78 -3.18 -41.60
N SER A 540 -35.11 -4.46 -41.52
CA SER A 540 -36.00 -5.12 -42.50
C SER A 540 -37.46 -4.73 -42.30
N LYS A 541 -38.27 -4.73 -43.38
CA LYS A 541 -39.68 -4.29 -43.35
C LYS A 541 -40.60 -5.22 -42.56
N ASP A 542 -40.27 -6.50 -42.49
CA ASP A 542 -41.08 -7.56 -41.89
C ASP A 542 -40.62 -7.94 -40.48
N GLY A 543 -39.36 -7.70 -40.12
CA GLY A 543 -38.86 -7.93 -38.77
C GLY A 543 -38.81 -9.42 -38.37
N ILE A 544 -38.84 -10.33 -39.34
CA ILE A 544 -38.88 -11.78 -39.11
C ILE A 544 -37.46 -12.35 -39.18
N PHE A 545 -37.10 -13.10 -38.14
CA PHE A 545 -35.86 -13.87 -38.07
C PHE A 545 -35.96 -15.13 -38.92
N ARG A 546 -35.13 -15.19 -39.97
CA ARG A 546 -35.05 -16.33 -40.89
C ARG A 546 -33.74 -17.09 -40.72
N MET A 547 -33.75 -18.39 -41.00
CA MET A 547 -32.57 -19.25 -40.93
C MET A 547 -31.43 -18.74 -41.82
N ARG A 548 -31.75 -18.28 -43.04
CA ARG A 548 -30.75 -17.72 -43.98
C ARG A 548 -29.92 -16.58 -43.38
N ASP A 549 -30.55 -15.72 -42.57
CA ASP A 549 -29.89 -14.52 -42.03
C ASP A 549 -28.86 -14.91 -40.96
N PHE A 550 -29.17 -15.93 -40.16
CA PHE A 550 -28.21 -16.52 -39.23
C PHE A 550 -27.08 -17.24 -39.97
N LEU A 551 -27.38 -18.07 -40.98
CA LEU A 551 -26.35 -18.80 -41.74
C LEU A 551 -25.37 -17.84 -42.44
N GLU A 552 -25.87 -16.76 -43.05
CA GLU A 552 -25.02 -15.71 -43.63
C GLU A 552 -24.12 -15.06 -42.56
N SER A 553 -24.67 -14.74 -41.39
CA SER A 553 -23.90 -14.13 -40.31
C SER A 553 -22.87 -15.10 -39.72
N ILE A 554 -23.18 -16.39 -39.62
CA ILE A 554 -22.24 -17.44 -39.20
C ILE A 554 -21.11 -17.56 -40.21
N GLN A 555 -21.40 -17.61 -41.51
CA GLN A 555 -20.37 -17.68 -42.54
C GLN A 555 -19.46 -16.46 -42.54
N LYS A 556 -20.02 -15.25 -42.35
CA LYS A 556 -19.22 -14.03 -42.19
C LYS A 556 -18.28 -14.12 -40.99
N GLU A 557 -18.76 -14.58 -39.85
CA GLU A 557 -17.97 -14.73 -38.63
C GLU A 557 -16.86 -15.78 -38.75
N LEU A 558 -17.15 -16.91 -39.41
CA LEU A 558 -16.17 -17.96 -39.68
C LEU A 558 -15.12 -17.52 -40.70
N ASN A 559 -15.47 -16.62 -41.62
CA ASN A 559 -14.54 -16.06 -42.61
C ASN A 559 -13.73 -14.87 -42.07
N SER A 560 -14.25 -14.12 -41.11
CA SER A 560 -13.54 -13.03 -40.43
C SER A 560 -12.58 -13.53 -39.34
N SER A 561 -12.88 -14.69 -38.75
CA SER A 561 -11.98 -15.35 -37.80
C SER A 561 -10.72 -15.82 -38.53
N PHE A 562 -9.60 -15.12 -38.34
CA PHE A 562 -8.26 -15.47 -38.83
C PHE A 562 -7.70 -16.79 -38.26
N ASP A 563 -8.49 -17.54 -37.47
CA ASP A 563 -8.18 -18.86 -36.91
C ASP A 563 -8.07 -19.98 -37.95
N LYS A 564 -8.31 -19.71 -39.24
CA LYS A 564 -7.79 -20.61 -40.28
C LYS A 564 -6.31 -20.32 -40.43
N SER A 565 -5.50 -21.21 -39.85
CA SER A 565 -4.14 -21.47 -40.28
C SER A 565 -4.08 -21.44 -41.81
N LYS A 566 -3.70 -20.29 -42.38
CA LYS A 566 -3.14 -20.26 -43.73
C LYS A 566 -1.84 -21.02 -43.60
N ILE A 567 -1.90 -22.31 -43.92
CA ILE A 567 -0.73 -23.04 -44.40
C ILE A 567 -0.40 -22.31 -45.71
N VAL A 568 0.43 -21.27 -45.60
CA VAL A 568 1.11 -20.72 -46.77
C VAL A 568 2.15 -21.77 -47.09
N GLY A 569 1.78 -22.66 -48.01
CA GLY A 569 2.69 -23.63 -48.57
C GLY A 569 3.74 -22.93 -49.43
N PHE A 570 4.95 -23.48 -49.30
CA PHE A 570 6.20 -23.25 -50.02
C PHE A 570 7.06 -22.05 -49.60
#